data_AF-A0A818MVX4-F1
#
_entry.id   AF-A0A818MVX4-F1
#
_cell.length_a   1.000
_cell.length_b   1.000
_cell.length_c   1.000
_cell.angle_alpha   90.00
_cell.angle_beta   90.00
_cell.angle_gamma   90.00
#
_symmetry.space_group_name_H-M   'P 1'
#
loop_
_entity.id
_entity.type
_entity.pdbx_description
1 polymer ?
#
loop_
_entity_poly.entity_id
_entity_poly.type
_entity_poly.pdbx_seq_one_letter_code
_entity_poly.pdbx_strand_id
1 'polypeptide(L)'
;MTSTQSRRTIVSTAECYDAWSNTYDSDGNILQLLDDAAFEEIAQPLLNSIDQHSTTQICCELGCGTGRNTTKILSAEWSVTKLVGLFR
;
A
#
# COMPACT_ATOMS: atom_id res chain seq x y z
N MET A 1 37.46 23.67 11.10
CA MET A 1 36.22 23.22 10.43
C MET A 1 36.37 21.74 10.10
N THR A 2 35.88 20.86 10.98
CA THR A 2 35.95 19.40 10.79
C THR A 2 34.71 18.93 10.05
N SER A 3 34.88 18.52 8.78
CA SER A 3 33.83 17.88 7.99
C SER A 3 33.43 16.56 8.66
N THR A 4 32.19 16.47 9.16
CA THR A 4 31.64 15.22 9.70
C THR A 4 31.25 14.35 8.52
N GLN A 5 32.11 13.40 8.15
CA GLN A 5 31.82 12.46 7.07
C GLN A 5 30.72 11.49 7.55
N SER A 6 29.52 11.60 6.97
CA SER A 6 28.40 10.72 7.28
C SER A 6 28.75 9.28 6.91
N ARG A 7 28.66 8.35 7.87
CA ARG A 7 28.90 6.92 7.67
C ARG A 7 27.77 6.34 6.82
N ARG A 8 28.05 6.03 5.57
CA ARG A 8 27.14 5.30 4.67
C ARG A 8 27.29 3.79 4.90
N THR A 9 26.18 3.11 5.10
CA THR A 9 26.11 1.64 5.19
C THR A 9 25.29 1.12 4.02
N ILE A 10 25.76 0.07 3.35
CA ILE A 10 25.03 -0.64 2.30
C ILE A 10 24.44 -1.89 2.93
N VAL A 11 23.13 -2.06 2.80
CA VAL A 11 22.36 -3.20 3.31
C VAL A 11 21.51 -3.79 2.19
N SER A 12 20.95 -4.98 2.40
CA SER A 12 19.98 -5.56 1.46
C SER A 12 18.70 -4.74 1.41
N THR A 13 17.89 -4.92 0.36
CA THR A 13 16.58 -4.25 0.25
C THR A 13 15.64 -4.62 1.39
N ALA A 14 15.66 -5.89 1.84
CA ALA A 14 14.83 -6.35 2.95
C ALA A 14 15.23 -5.67 4.26
N GLU A 15 16.53 -5.65 4.60
CA GLU A 15 17.01 -4.98 5.81
C GLU A 15 16.75 -3.47 5.80
N CYS A 16 16.86 -2.82 4.63
CA CYS A 16 16.51 -1.42 4.48
C CYS A 16 15.02 -1.18 4.73
N TYR A 17 14.16 -2.05 4.19
CA TYR A 17 12.71 -2.00 4.42
C TYR A 17 12.40 -2.16 5.91
N ASP A 18 12.86 -3.25 6.51
CA ASP A 18 12.59 -3.60 7.91
C ASP A 18 13.05 -2.51 8.89
N ALA A 19 14.17 -1.85 8.60
CA ALA A 19 14.67 -0.75 9.42
C ALA A 19 13.74 0.47 9.42
N TRP A 20 12.96 0.67 8.35
CA TRP A 20 12.08 1.82 8.19
C TRP A 20 10.59 1.49 8.30
N SER A 21 10.20 0.21 8.26
CA SER A 21 8.80 -0.22 8.29
C SER A 21 8.05 0.36 9.49
N ASN A 22 8.67 0.36 10.68
CA ASN A 22 8.12 1.01 11.88
C ASN A 22 7.76 2.50 11.69
N THR A 23 8.32 3.20 10.70
CA THR A 23 8.02 4.61 10.42
C THR A 23 6.79 4.79 9.53
N TYR A 24 6.61 3.94 8.52
CA TYR A 24 5.53 4.09 7.52
C TYR A 24 4.39 3.07 7.65
N ASP A 25 4.63 1.93 8.29
CA ASP A 25 3.62 0.89 8.57
C ASP A 25 2.88 1.13 9.90
N SER A 26 3.28 2.14 10.69
CA SER A 26 2.64 2.50 11.96
C SER A 26 1.49 3.49 11.79
N ASP A 27 0.40 3.27 12.52
CA ASP A 27 -0.79 4.13 12.45
C ASP A 27 -0.55 5.58 12.89
N GLY A 28 -1.15 6.51 12.14
CA GLY A 28 -1.14 7.94 12.42
C GLY A 28 0.02 8.72 11.81
N ASN A 29 0.84 8.10 10.95
CA ASN A 29 1.86 8.82 10.20
C ASN A 29 1.28 9.56 8.97
N ILE A 30 1.96 10.60 8.51
CA ILE A 30 1.51 11.44 7.39
C ILE A 30 1.43 10.68 6.05
N LEU A 31 2.22 9.62 5.88
CA LEU A 31 2.23 8.83 4.65
C LEU A 31 0.94 8.02 4.52
N GLN A 32 0.34 7.57 5.63
CA GLN A 32 -0.98 6.95 5.62
C GLN A 32 -2.07 7.91 5.16
N LEU A 33 -2.04 9.17 5.59
CA LEU A 33 -3.01 10.18 5.15
C LEU A 33 -2.88 10.47 3.65
N LEU A 34 -1.64 10.51 3.14
CA LEU A 34 -1.39 10.67 1.71
C LEU A 34 -1.85 9.44 0.92
N ASP A 35 -1.62 8.23 1.43
CA ASP A 35 -2.07 6.98 0.83
C ASP A 35 -3.60 6.90 0.80
N ASP A 36 -4.28 7.32 1.88
CA ASP A 36 -5.74 7.39 1.95
C ASP A 36 -6.29 8.35 0.89
N ALA A 37 -5.72 9.55 0.75
CA ALA A 37 -6.12 10.51 -0.27
C ALA A 37 -5.86 9.99 -1.70
N ALA A 38 -4.72 9.35 -1.95
CA ALA A 38 -4.39 8.77 -3.25
C ALA A 38 -5.33 7.61 -3.61
N PHE A 39 -5.72 6.79 -2.63
CA PHE A 39 -6.69 5.71 -2.83
C PHE A 39 -8.05 6.26 -3.28
N GLU A 40 -8.54 7.31 -2.62
CA GLU A 40 -9.79 7.98 -2.99
C GLU A 40 -9.73 8.64 -4.37
N GLU A 41 -8.60 9.26 -4.73
CA GLU A 41 -8.45 9.97 -6.00
C GLU A 41 -8.25 9.01 -7.19
N ILE A 42 -7.59 7.86 -6.99
CA ILE A 42 -7.12 7.00 -8.09
C ILE A 42 -7.78 5.62 -8.05
N ALA A 43 -7.63 4.90 -6.94
CA ALA A 43 -8.05 3.50 -6.85
C ALA A 43 -9.57 3.36 -6.85
N GLN A 44 -10.26 4.21 -6.08
CA GLN A 44 -11.72 4.17 -5.98
C GLN A 44 -12.43 4.46 -7.31
N PRO A 45 -12.05 5.49 -8.10
CA PRO A 45 -12.62 5.69 -9.43
C PRO A 45 -12.39 4.51 -10.38
N LEU A 46 -11.20 3.89 -10.33
CA LEU A 46 -10.92 2.68 -11.11
C LEU A 46 -11.84 1.53 -10.69
N LEU A 47 -11.98 1.28 -9.39
CA LEU A 47 -12.88 0.26 -8.85
C LEU A 47 -14.35 0.54 -9.13
N ASN A 48 -14.76 1.80 -9.24
CA ASN A 48 -16.12 2.18 -9.65
C ASN A 48 -16.35 1.99 -11.15
N SER A 49 -15.30 2.01 -11.96
CA SER A 49 -15.39 1.87 -13.42
C SER A 49 -15.54 0.42 -13.90
N ILE A 50 -15.24 -0.56 -13.05
CA ILE A 50 -15.39 -1.98 -13.38
C ILE A 50 -16.88 -2.38 -13.37
N ASP A 51 -17.22 -3.42 -14.14
CA ASP A 51 -18.58 -3.94 -14.20
C ASP A 51 -19.02 -4.52 -12.85
N GLN A 52 -19.91 -3.82 -12.15
CA GLN A 52 -20.42 -4.23 -10.83
C GLN A 52 -21.44 -5.38 -10.90
N HIS A 53 -21.67 -5.97 -12.07
CA HIS A 53 -22.52 -7.15 -12.24
C HIS A 53 -21.74 -8.39 -12.66
N SER A 54 -20.41 -8.24 -12.83
CA SER A 54 -19.53 -9.35 -13.17
C SER A 54 -19.33 -10.27 -11.97
N THR A 55 -19.47 -11.57 -12.20
CA THR A 55 -19.37 -12.61 -11.17
C THR A 55 -17.96 -13.19 -11.03
N THR A 56 -16.97 -12.64 -11.73
CA THR A 56 -15.62 -13.23 -11.82
C THR A 56 -14.48 -12.22 -11.67
N GLN A 57 -14.71 -11.06 -11.04
CA GLN A 57 -13.64 -10.07 -10.91
C GLN A 57 -12.64 -10.47 -9.83
N ILE A 58 -11.38 -10.56 -10.25
CA ILE A 58 -10.24 -10.84 -9.38
C ILE A 58 -9.40 -9.57 -9.31
N CYS A 59 -9.20 -9.05 -8.11
CA CYS A 59 -8.31 -7.93 -7.85
C CYS A 59 -6.97 -8.47 -7.29
N CYS A 60 -5.86 -7.96 -7.82
CA CYS A 60 -4.51 -8.27 -7.35
C CYS A 60 -3.83 -6.95 -7.00
N GLU A 61 -3.55 -6.74 -5.70
CA GLU A 61 -2.79 -5.59 -5.24
C GLU A 61 -1.31 -5.94 -5.19
N LEU A 62 -0.52 -5.27 -6.03
CA LEU A 62 0.93 -5.40 -6.05
C LEU A 62 1.54 -4.41 -5.06
N GLY A 63 2.29 -4.92 -4.08
CA GLY A 63 2.88 -4.07 -3.04
C GLY A 63 1.82 -3.56 -2.06
N CYS A 64 0.94 -4.44 -1.58
CA CYS A 64 -0.16 -4.07 -0.67
C CYS A 64 0.29 -3.58 0.72
N GLY A 65 1.60 -3.63 1.02
CA GLY A 65 2.17 -3.22 2.31
C GLY A 65 1.49 -3.95 3.47
N THR A 66 1.00 -3.19 4.44
CA THR A 66 0.23 -3.69 5.59
C THR A 66 -1.20 -4.12 5.26
N GLY A 67 -1.66 -3.95 4.03
CA GLY A 67 -3.00 -4.35 3.59
C GLY A 67 -4.11 -3.36 3.97
N ARG A 68 -3.79 -2.10 4.29
CA ARG A 68 -4.79 -1.06 4.59
C ARG A 68 -5.78 -0.86 3.43
N ASN A 69 -5.27 -0.69 2.20
CA ASN A 69 -6.12 -0.54 1.02
C ASN A 69 -6.83 -1.84 0.64
N THR A 70 -6.17 -2.99 0.81
CA THR A 70 -6.79 -4.32 0.72
C THR A 70 -8.02 -4.44 1.61
N THR A 71 -7.92 -3.95 2.84
CA THR A 71 -9.04 -3.96 3.79
C THR A 71 -10.16 -3.04 3.32
N LYS A 72 -9.86 -1.84 2.80
CA LYS A 72 -10.87 -0.94 2.22
C LYS A 72 -11.62 -1.62 1.09
N ILE A 73 -10.92 -2.29 0.17
CA ILE A 73 -11.51 -3.02 -0.96
C ILE A 73 -12.43 -4.15 -0.48
N LEU A 74 -12.00 -4.93 0.51
CA LEU A 74 -12.82 -6.02 1.07
C LEU A 74 -14.04 -5.54 1.85
N SER A 75 -13.95 -4.38 2.50
CA SER A 75 -15.02 -3.81 3.32
C SER A 75 -16.10 -3.10 2.51
N ALA A 76 -15.83 -2.80 1.26
CA ALA A 76 -16.71 -2.07 0.37
C ALA A 76 -17.47 -3.03 -0.56
N GLU A 77 -18.59 -2.55 -1.11
CA GLU A 77 -19.49 -3.34 -1.96
C GLU A 77 -19.06 -3.37 -3.44
N TRP A 78 -17.75 -3.45 -3.72
CA TRP A 78 -17.28 -3.69 -5.09
C TRP A 78 -17.44 -5.15 -5.47
N SER A 79 -17.64 -5.41 -6.76
CA SER A 79 -17.85 -6.78 -7.30
C SER A 79 -16.60 -7.66 -7.36
N VAL A 80 -15.62 -7.39 -6.49
CA VAL A 80 -14.38 -8.16 -6.36
C VAL A 80 -14.68 -9.49 -5.66
N THR A 81 -14.80 -10.55 -6.45
CA THR A 81 -15.03 -11.92 -5.96
C THR A 81 -13.80 -12.58 -5.34
N LYS A 82 -12.60 -12.11 -5.69
CA LYS A 82 -11.35 -12.56 -5.09
C LYS A 82 -10.35 -11.41 -5.03
N LEU A 83 -9.76 -11.21 -3.87
CA LEU A 83 -8.68 -10.24 -3.67
C LEU A 83 -7.41 -10.99 -3.25
N VAL A 84 -6.29 -10.64 -3.88
CA VAL A 84 -4.96 -11.15 -3.52
C VAL A 84 -4.04 -9.96 -3.27
N GLY A 85 -3.56 -9.82 -2.04
CA GLY A 85 -2.50 -8.87 -1.70
C GLY A 85 -1.13 -9.54 -1.83
N LEU A 86 -0.27 -8.99 -2.67
CA LEU A 86 1.13 -9.39 -2.76
C LEU A 86 1.98 -8.40 -1.98
N PHE A 87 2.37 -8.82 -0.77
CA PHE A 87 3.42 -8.16 0.00
C PHE A 87 4.79 -8.69 -0.48
N ARG A 88 5.84 -7.93 -0.17
CA ARG A 88 7.21 -8.32 -0.49
C ARG A 88 7.77 -9.30 0.54
#